data_AF-A0A379YT31-F1
#
_entry.id   AF-A0A379YT31-F1
#
_cell.length_a   1.000
_cell.length_b   1.000
_cell.length_c   1.000
_cell.angle_alpha   90.00
_cell.angle_beta   90.00
_cell.angle_gamma   90.00
#
_symmetry.space_group_name_H-M   'P 1'
#
loop_
_entity.id
_entity.type
_entity.pdbx_description
1 polymer ?
#
loop_
_entity_poly.entity_id
_entity_poly.type
_entity_poly.pdbx_seq_one_letter_code
_entity_poly.pdbx_strand_id
1 'polypeptide(L)'
;MNTHTVILDKLRHSVTHPILRTFLLYVITALILIKAMGYSGGKGIDILFIALTLLLLSIHSLTRYGLIIPFILLCALYAPVGAIYGTPSAAVMSALLQTNLIEAREFLQTLPASCYLLPAAILVMLAILGLFIWRQAISKKNYTSLASPADGYHYRQSLQWRCGES
;
A
#
# COMPACT_ATOMS: atom_id res chain seq x y z
N MET A 1 8.63 -33.60 -26.94
CA MET A 1 8.36 -33.18 -25.55
C MET A 1 8.54 -31.66 -25.49
N ASN A 2 7.45 -30.92 -25.29
CA ASN A 2 7.33 -29.48 -25.59
C ASN A 2 8.07 -28.59 -24.57
N THR A 3 9.38 -28.40 -24.73
CA THR A 3 10.21 -27.49 -23.93
C THR A 3 9.71 -26.04 -23.93
N HIS A 4 9.07 -25.58 -25.01
CA HIS A 4 8.48 -24.23 -25.08
C HIS A 4 7.28 -24.04 -24.13
N THR A 5 6.50 -25.09 -23.85
CA THR A 5 5.34 -25.00 -22.95
C THR A 5 5.76 -24.89 -21.49
N VAL A 6 6.84 -25.57 -21.09
CA VAL A 6 7.35 -25.57 -19.70
C VAL A 6 7.92 -24.20 -19.30
N ILE A 7 8.56 -23.50 -20.24
CA ILE A 7 9.16 -22.18 -20.00
C ILE A 7 8.07 -21.10 -19.88
N LEU A 8 7.04 -21.17 -20.73
CA LEU A 8 5.90 -20.25 -20.66
C LEU A 8 5.09 -20.42 -19.36
N ASP A 9 4.96 -21.64 -18.86
CA ASP A 9 4.24 -21.92 -17.62
C ASP A 9 5.03 -21.44 -16.38
N LYS A 10 6.35 -21.62 -16.39
CA LYS A 10 7.24 -21.16 -15.32
C LYS A 10 7.32 -19.62 -15.24
N LEU A 11 7.31 -18.94 -16.39
CA LEU A 11 7.24 -17.47 -16.47
C LEU A 11 5.87 -16.94 -16.07
N ARG A 12 4.78 -17.59 -16.49
CA ARG A 12 3.41 -17.26 -16.07
C ARG A 12 3.28 -17.37 -14.55
N HIS A 13 3.72 -18.49 -13.97
CA HIS A 13 3.72 -18.68 -12.53
C HIS A 13 4.56 -17.59 -11.83
N SER A 14 5.79 -17.32 -12.28
CA SER A 14 6.69 -16.34 -11.64
C SER A 14 6.22 -14.87 -11.71
N VAL A 15 5.47 -14.48 -12.75
CA VAL A 15 4.97 -13.10 -12.95
C VAL A 15 3.55 -12.91 -12.38
N THR A 16 2.73 -13.97 -12.32
CA THR A 16 1.41 -13.92 -11.67
C THR A 16 1.53 -13.73 -10.15
N HIS A 17 2.55 -14.31 -9.51
CA HIS A 17 2.75 -14.21 -8.04
C HIS A 17 2.82 -12.78 -7.50
N PRO A 18 3.63 -11.84 -8.03
CA PRO A 18 3.71 -10.49 -7.47
C PRO A 18 2.41 -9.69 -7.61
N ILE A 19 1.72 -9.79 -8.75
CA ILE A 19 0.47 -9.04 -9.00
C ILE A 19 -0.68 -9.63 -8.17
N LEU A 20 -0.84 -10.96 -8.19
CA LEU A 20 -1.85 -11.66 -7.40
C LEU A 20 -1.66 -11.40 -5.91
N ARG A 21 -0.41 -11.48 -5.41
CA ARG A 21 -0.10 -11.16 -4.01
C ARG A 21 -0.45 -9.71 -3.67
N THR A 22 -0.16 -8.76 -4.55
CA THR A 22 -0.50 -7.35 -4.34
C THR A 22 -2.02 -7.15 -4.25
N PHE A 23 -2.76 -7.77 -5.17
CA PHE A 23 -4.23 -7.75 -5.15
C PHE A 23 -4.78 -8.34 -3.85
N LEU A 24 -4.26 -9.50 -3.44
CA LEU A 24 -4.68 -10.20 -2.21
C LEU A 24 -4.40 -9.35 -0.96
N LEU A 25 -3.26 -8.66 -0.91
CA LEU A 25 -2.96 -7.69 0.17
C LEU A 25 -3.97 -6.55 0.24
N TYR A 26 -4.40 -6.00 -0.89
CA TYR A 26 -5.43 -4.95 -0.91
C TYR A 26 -6.81 -5.47 -0.49
N VAL A 27 -7.17 -6.71 -0.86
CA VAL A 27 -8.41 -7.34 -0.41
C VAL A 27 -8.38 -7.56 1.11
N ILE A 28 -7.28 -8.07 1.68
CA ILE A 28 -7.13 -8.22 3.14
C ILE A 28 -7.21 -6.85 3.82
N THR A 29 -6.54 -5.84 3.26
CA THR A 29 -6.58 -4.48 3.81
C THR A 29 -8.00 -3.92 3.81
N ALA A 30 -8.77 -4.11 2.73
CA ALA A 30 -10.17 -3.71 2.64
C ALA A 30 -11.05 -4.41 3.69
N LEU A 31 -10.87 -5.73 3.90
CA LEU A 31 -11.59 -6.48 4.93
C LEU A 31 -11.34 -5.93 6.33
N ILE A 32 -10.07 -5.62 6.64
CA ILE A 32 -9.68 -5.05 7.93
C ILE A 32 -10.28 -3.66 8.10
N LEU A 33 -10.24 -2.81 7.07
CA LEU A 33 -10.79 -1.46 7.11
C LEU A 33 -12.31 -1.45 7.34
N ILE A 34 -13.06 -2.34 6.68
CA ILE A 34 -14.50 -2.48 6.88
C ILE A 34 -14.81 -2.84 8.34
N LYS A 35 -14.05 -3.79 8.90
CA LYS A 35 -14.17 -4.18 10.31
C LYS A 35 -13.80 -3.05 11.25
N ALA A 36 -12.74 -2.29 10.94
CA ALA A 36 -12.28 -1.15 11.73
C ALA A 36 -13.34 -0.04 11.82
N MET A 37 -14.06 0.20 10.73
CA MET A 37 -15.13 1.18 10.66
C MET A 37 -16.45 0.70 11.29
N GLY A 38 -16.46 -0.45 11.96
CA GLY A 38 -17.64 -0.95 12.67
C GLY A 38 -18.72 -1.53 11.76
N TYR A 39 -18.43 -1.78 10.47
CA TYR A 39 -19.38 -2.45 9.58
C TYR A 39 -19.40 -3.96 9.87
N SER A 40 -20.57 -4.48 10.24
CA SER A 40 -20.79 -5.90 10.46
C SER A 40 -20.80 -6.65 9.12
N GLY A 41 -19.62 -7.07 8.66
CA GLY A 41 -19.47 -7.88 7.45
C GLY A 41 -20.00 -7.18 6.20
N GLY A 42 -19.21 -6.25 5.65
CA GLY A 42 -19.54 -5.57 4.39
C GLY A 42 -19.91 -6.57 3.30
N LYS A 43 -20.83 -6.17 2.42
CA LYS A 43 -21.21 -7.03 1.28
C LYS A 43 -19.95 -7.28 0.45
N GLY A 44 -19.87 -8.43 -0.23
CA GLY A 44 -18.73 -8.77 -1.10
C GLY A 44 -18.39 -7.65 -2.10
N ILE A 45 -19.42 -6.93 -2.55
CA ILE A 45 -19.28 -5.78 -3.44
C ILE A 45 -18.58 -4.58 -2.78
N ASP A 46 -18.84 -4.31 -1.50
CA ASP A 46 -18.21 -3.21 -0.75
C ASP A 46 -16.71 -3.48 -0.56
N ILE A 47 -16.37 -4.73 -0.24
CA ILE A 47 -14.98 -5.20 -0.11
C ILE A 47 -14.25 -5.05 -1.44
N LEU A 48 -14.86 -5.51 -2.53
CA LEU A 48 -14.27 -5.44 -3.86
C LEU A 48 -14.11 -3.98 -4.31
N PHE A 49 -15.10 -3.14 -4.04
CA PHE A 49 -15.06 -1.73 -4.38
C PHE A 49 -13.93 -1.01 -3.66
N ILE A 50 -13.82 -1.17 -2.33
CA ILE A 50 -12.73 -0.57 -1.53
C ILE A 50 -11.37 -1.09 -1.98
N ALA A 51 -11.22 -2.40 -2.20
CA ALA A 51 -9.97 -2.99 -2.67
C ALA A 51 -9.55 -2.43 -4.04
N LEU A 52 -10.51 -2.27 -4.96
CA LEU A 52 -10.25 -1.69 -6.28
C LEU A 52 -9.89 -0.21 -6.19
N THR A 53 -10.58 0.57 -5.36
CA THR A 53 -10.25 1.98 -5.12
C THR A 53 -8.84 2.13 -4.54
N LEU A 54 -8.46 1.33 -3.55
CA LEU A 54 -7.11 1.33 -2.98
C LEU A 54 -6.06 0.96 -4.02
N LEU A 55 -6.33 -0.04 -4.86
CA LEU A 55 -5.46 -0.44 -5.96
C LEU A 55 -5.28 0.71 -6.97
N LEU A 56 -6.37 1.37 -7.36
CA LEU A 56 -6.38 2.46 -8.33
C LEU A 56 -5.60 3.68 -7.80
N LEU A 57 -5.84 4.07 -6.54
CA LEU A 57 -5.09 5.13 -5.86
C LEU A 57 -3.60 4.79 -5.72
N SER A 58 -3.26 3.51 -5.58
CA SER A 58 -1.87 3.06 -5.44
C SER A 58 -1.05 3.18 -6.73
N ILE A 59 -1.68 3.42 -7.90
CA ILE A 59 -0.95 3.61 -9.16
C ILE A 59 -0.05 4.84 -9.08
N HIS A 60 -0.53 5.90 -8.43
CA HIS A 60 0.18 7.17 -8.33
C HIS A 60 0.94 7.27 -7.00
N SER A 61 2.23 7.63 -7.05
CA SER A 61 3.09 7.70 -5.86
C SER A 61 2.61 8.75 -4.85
N LEU A 62 2.18 9.93 -5.29
CA LEU A 62 1.66 10.96 -4.39
C LEU A 62 0.40 10.53 -3.67
N THR A 63 -0.54 9.90 -4.36
CA THR A 63 -1.83 9.51 -3.77
C THR A 63 -1.65 8.35 -2.78
N ARG A 64 -0.68 7.49 -3.04
CA ARG A 64 -0.30 6.42 -2.13
C ARG A 64 0.23 6.95 -0.78
N TYR A 65 1.14 7.92 -0.81
CA TYR A 65 1.69 8.49 0.43
C TYR A 65 0.78 9.54 1.07
N GLY A 66 0.12 10.37 0.25
CA GLY A 66 -0.67 11.50 0.70
C GLY A 66 -2.13 11.18 1.01
N LEU A 67 -2.67 10.06 0.54
CA LEU A 67 -4.08 9.69 0.77
C LEU A 67 -4.23 8.32 1.44
N ILE A 68 -3.61 7.27 0.91
CA ILE A 68 -3.81 5.90 1.43
C ILE A 68 -3.27 5.77 2.85
N ILE A 69 -2.02 6.18 3.10
CA ILE A 69 -1.40 6.09 4.42
C ILE A 69 -2.17 6.87 5.49
N PRO A 70 -2.46 8.18 5.31
CA PRO A 70 -3.20 8.93 6.33
C PRO A 70 -4.63 8.39 6.52
N PHE A 71 -5.28 7.90 5.46
CA PHE A 71 -6.59 7.26 5.56
C PHE A 71 -6.56 6.00 6.43
N ILE A 72 -5.60 5.09 6.19
CA ILE A 72 -5.44 3.87 7.00
C ILE A 72 -5.11 4.23 8.46
N LEU A 73 -4.30 5.27 8.68
CA LEU A 73 -3.97 5.74 10.03
C LEU A 73 -5.21 6.29 10.76
N LEU A 74 -6.07 7.03 10.05
CA LEU A 74 -7.34 7.52 10.59
C LEU A 74 -8.26 6.35 10.97
N CYS A 75 -8.35 5.33 10.11
CA CYS A 75 -9.09 4.11 10.41
C CYS A 75 -8.52 3.36 11.62
N ALA A 76 -7.19 3.34 11.80
CA ALA A 76 -6.55 2.76 12.98
C ALA A 76 -6.94 3.54 14.24
N LEU A 77 -6.91 4.88 14.20
CA LEU A 77 -7.30 5.71 15.34
C LEU A 77 -8.79 5.55 15.69
N TYR A 78 -9.63 5.35 14.68
CA TYR A 78 -11.07 5.13 14.85
C TYR A 78 -11.42 3.71 15.30
N ALA A 79 -10.65 2.69 14.94
CA ALA A 79 -10.94 1.28 15.22
C ALA A 79 -11.39 0.94 16.66
N PRO A 80 -10.76 1.46 17.74
CA PRO A 80 -11.21 1.15 19.10
C PRO A 80 -12.59 1.75 19.40
N VAL A 81 -12.89 2.93 18.83
CA VAL A 81 -14.22 3.57 18.93
C VAL A 81 -15.21 2.81 18.05
N GLY A 82 -14.85 2.46 16.82
CA GLY A 82 -15.70 1.71 15.90
C GLY A 82 -16.06 0.30 16.40
N ALA A 83 -15.21 -0.31 17.23
CA ALA A 83 -15.49 -1.59 17.87
C ALA A 83 -16.63 -1.52 18.92
N ILE A 84 -16.79 -0.39 19.60
CA ILE A 84 -17.81 -0.18 20.64
C ILE A 84 -19.04 0.54 20.09
N TYR A 85 -18.84 1.60 19.31
CA TYR A 85 -19.87 2.51 18.84
C TYR A 85 -20.32 2.23 17.40
N GLY A 86 -19.64 1.32 16.69
CA GLY A 86 -20.01 0.91 15.34
C GLY A 86 -19.59 1.93 14.28
N THR A 87 -20.47 2.16 13.31
CA THR A 87 -20.20 3.04 12.17
C THR A 87 -20.10 4.51 12.57
N PRO A 88 -19.30 5.33 11.86
CA PRO A 88 -19.18 6.75 12.16
C PRO A 88 -20.55 7.42 12.08
N SER A 89 -20.98 7.98 13.21
CA SER A 89 -22.26 8.68 13.35
C SER A 89 -22.05 10.14 13.74
N ALA A 90 -23.08 10.97 13.55
CA ALA A 90 -23.04 12.37 13.95
C ALA A 90 -22.72 12.56 15.43
N ALA A 91 -23.15 11.62 16.29
CA ALA A 91 -22.86 11.62 17.72
C ALA A 91 -21.36 11.43 18.01
N VAL A 92 -20.68 10.55 17.27
CA VAL A 92 -19.23 10.37 17.43
C VAL A 92 -18.47 11.61 16.95
N MET A 93 -18.94 12.24 15.87
CA MET A 93 -18.34 13.48 15.38
C MET A 93 -18.56 14.66 16.35
N SER A 94 -19.75 14.78 16.95
CA SER A 94 -20.00 15.83 17.95
C SER A 94 -19.18 15.60 19.21
N ALA A 95 -19.03 14.35 19.66
CA ALA A 95 -18.18 14.02 20.80
C ALA A 95 -16.72 14.41 20.52
N LEU A 96 -16.19 14.10 19.33
CA LEU A 96 -14.84 14.50 18.93
C LEU A 96 -14.64 16.03 18.91
N LEU A 97 -15.65 16.79 18.46
CA LEU A 97 -15.56 18.26 18.39
C LEU A 97 -15.71 18.95 19.76
N GLN A 98 -16.39 18.30 20.72
CA GLN A 98 -16.61 18.84 22.07
C GLN A 98 -15.53 18.41 23.06
N THR A 99 -14.83 17.31 22.79
CA THR A 99 -13.89 16.67 23.71
C THR A 99 -12.55 17.43 23.79
N ASN A 100 -12.00 17.54 25.01
CA ASN A 100 -10.66 18.05 25.26
C ASN A 100 -9.61 16.91 25.31
N LEU A 101 -8.31 17.23 25.15
CA LEU A 101 -7.24 16.21 25.18
C LEU A 101 -7.18 15.39 26.48
N ILE A 102 -7.54 16.01 27.62
CA ILE A 102 -7.56 15.34 28.93
C ILE A 102 -8.71 14.32 28.99
N GLU A 103 -9.91 14.76 28.61
CA GLU A 103 -11.11 13.92 28.56
C GLU A 103 -10.99 12.80 27.52
N ALA A 104 -10.38 13.07 26.35
CA ALA A 104 -10.08 12.04 25.35
C ALA A 104 -9.18 10.94 25.91
N ARG A 105 -8.19 11.30 26.72
CA ARG A 105 -7.27 10.33 27.34
C ARG A 105 -7.99 9.47 28.37
N GLU A 106 -8.79 10.07 29.23
CA GLU A 106 -9.59 9.35 30.22
C GLU A 106 -10.56 8.39 29.52
N PHE A 107 -11.26 8.87 28.48
CA PHE A 107 -12.13 8.04 27.65
C PHE A 107 -11.38 6.86 27.04
N LEU A 108 -10.21 7.07 26.44
CA LEU A 108 -9.39 5.97 25.91
C LEU A 108 -9.03 4.97 27.00
N GLN A 109 -8.67 5.43 28.20
CA GLN A 109 -8.34 4.54 29.33
C GLN A 109 -9.54 3.75 29.85
N THR A 110 -10.77 4.21 29.61
CA THR A 110 -11.99 3.44 29.93
C THR A 110 -12.32 2.35 28.93
N LEU A 111 -11.73 2.37 27.72
CA LEU A 111 -11.99 1.35 26.70
C LEU A 111 -11.36 0.01 27.11
N PRO A 112 -12.05 -1.12 26.87
CA PRO A 112 -11.51 -2.43 27.17
C PRO A 112 -10.28 -2.71 26.31
N ALA A 113 -9.28 -3.37 26.91
CA ALA A 113 -8.00 -3.67 26.25
C ALA A 113 -8.17 -4.47 24.93
N SER A 114 -9.25 -5.26 24.81
CA SER A 114 -9.58 -6.03 23.62
C SER A 114 -9.82 -5.15 22.38
N CYS A 115 -10.28 -3.91 22.55
CA CYS A 115 -10.50 -2.97 21.45
C CYS A 115 -9.21 -2.49 20.78
N TYR A 116 -8.05 -2.66 21.44
CA TYR A 116 -6.75 -2.26 20.91
C TYR A 116 -6.08 -3.30 19.99
N LEU A 117 -6.62 -4.52 19.92
CA LEU A 117 -6.13 -5.55 19.00
C LEU A 117 -6.32 -5.16 17.54
N LEU A 118 -7.47 -4.58 17.21
CA LEU A 118 -7.82 -4.16 15.86
C LEU A 118 -6.95 -3.00 15.32
N PRO A 119 -6.75 -1.89 16.06
CA PRO A 119 -5.81 -0.85 15.64
C PRO A 119 -4.38 -1.36 15.52
N ALA A 120 -3.93 -2.24 16.42
CA ALA A 120 -2.60 -2.86 16.30
C ALA A 120 -2.47 -3.67 14.99
N ALA A 121 -3.47 -4.47 14.63
CA ALA A 121 -3.49 -5.21 13.37
C ALA A 121 -3.45 -4.29 12.14
N ILE A 122 -4.17 -3.15 12.17
CA ILE A 122 -4.16 -2.17 11.08
C ILE A 122 -2.76 -1.56 10.91
N LEU A 123 -2.09 -1.19 12.01
CA LEU A 123 -0.73 -0.64 11.97
C LEU A 123 0.29 -1.64 11.43
N VAL A 124 0.20 -2.91 11.84
CA VAL A 124 1.05 -3.99 11.30
C VAL A 124 0.82 -4.15 9.80
N MET A 125 -0.45 -4.15 9.35
CA MET A 125 -0.77 -4.25 7.92
C MET A 125 -0.29 -3.04 7.12
N LEU A 126 -0.39 -1.83 7.69
CA LEU A 126 0.17 -0.62 7.09
C LEU A 126 1.69 -0.73 6.93
N ALA A 127 2.39 -1.26 7.95
CA ALA A 127 3.84 -1.48 7.88
C ALA A 127 4.20 -2.51 6.81
N ILE A 128 3.49 -3.64 6.73
CA ILE A 128 3.69 -4.66 5.70
C ILE A 128 3.47 -4.07 4.30
N LEU A 129 2.39 -3.32 4.11
CA LEU A 129 2.06 -2.67 2.86
C LEU A 129 3.13 -1.64 2.48
N GLY A 130 3.58 -0.82 3.43
CA GLY A 130 4.65 0.16 3.27
C GLY A 130 5.99 -0.48 2.88
N LEU A 131 6.41 -1.53 3.58
CA LEU A 131 7.64 -2.29 3.27
C LEU A 131 7.56 -2.90 1.86
N PHE A 132 6.42 -3.48 1.51
CA PHE A 132 6.22 -4.13 0.22
C PHE A 132 6.29 -3.12 -0.94
N ILE A 133 5.64 -1.99 -0.76
CA ILE A 133 5.62 -0.87 -1.71
C ILE A 133 7.00 -0.21 -1.84
N TRP A 134 7.69 -0.01 -0.73
CA TRP A 134 9.03 0.59 -0.67
C TRP A 134 10.06 -0.26 -1.43
N ARG A 135 9.99 -1.59 -1.28
CA ARG A 135 10.87 -2.53 -2.00
C ARG A 135 10.70 -2.47 -3.52
N GLN A 136 9.48 -2.27 -4.02
CA GLN A 136 9.24 -2.17 -5.47
C GLN A 136 9.74 -0.84 -6.08
N ALA A 137 9.64 0.27 -5.34
CA ALA A 137 10.09 1.57 -5.80
C ALA A 137 11.62 1.65 -5.95
N ILE A 138 12.37 1.00 -5.04
CA ILE A 138 13.84 0.92 -5.12
C ILE A 138 14.28 0.09 -6.33
N SER A 139 13.59 -1.02 -6.61
CA SER A 139 13.92 -1.91 -7.72
C SER A 139 13.90 -1.17 -9.07
N LYS A 140 12.90 -0.32 -9.33
CA LYS A 140 12.82 0.44 -10.60
C LYS A 140 13.95 1.46 -10.79
N LYS A 141 14.49 2.05 -9.72
CA LYS A 141 15.58 3.05 -9.81
C LYS A 141 16.91 2.45 -10.29
N ASN A 142 17.14 1.17 -9.99
CA ASN A 142 18.42 0.51 -10.30
C ASN A 142 18.58 0.17 -11.78
N TYR A 143 17.49 0.08 -12.55
CA TYR A 143 17.55 -0.17 -14.00
C TYR A 143 17.78 1.13 -14.78
N THR A 144 17.23 2.25 -14.33
CA THR A 144 17.36 3.54 -15.04
C THR A 144 18.72 4.20 -14.80
N SER A 145 19.44 3.86 -13.73
CA SER A 145 20.82 4.33 -13.53
C SER A 145 21.85 3.60 -14.40
N LEU A 146 21.50 2.45 -14.98
CA LEU A 146 22.31 1.72 -15.96
C LEU A 146 21.98 2.09 -17.42
N ALA A 147 20.95 2.91 -17.63
CA ALA A 147 20.52 3.40 -18.94
C ALA A 147 20.83 4.90 -19.14
N SER A 148 21.87 5.42 -18.47
CA SER A 148 22.47 6.70 -18.85
C SER A 148 23.46 6.43 -19.99
N PRO A 149 23.27 6.99 -21.20
CA PRO A 149 24.21 6.85 -22.30
C PRO A 149 25.44 7.73 -22.02
N ALA A 150 26.30 7.29 -21.10
CA ALA A 150 27.59 7.92 -20.83
C ALA A 150 28.74 7.32 -21.68
N ASP A 151 28.45 6.36 -22.56
CA ASP A 151 29.44 5.76 -23.47
C ASP A 151 29.52 6.49 -24.83
N GLY A 152 29.18 7.78 -24.87
CA GLY A 152 29.20 8.63 -26.07
C GLY A 152 30.54 9.32 -26.35
N TYR A 153 31.55 9.22 -25.47
CA TYR A 153 32.80 9.98 -25.59
C TYR A 153 34.04 9.18 -26.00
N HIS A 154 33.97 7.84 -26.01
CA HIS A 154 35.14 7.01 -26.36
C HIS A 154 35.26 6.62 -27.84
N TYR A 155 34.24 6.88 -28.67
CA TYR A 155 34.32 6.59 -30.12
C TYR A 155 34.82 7.77 -30.99
N ARG A 156 34.98 8.97 -30.42
CA ARG A 156 35.42 10.15 -31.19
C ARG A 156 36.94 10.31 -31.30
N GLN A 157 37.73 9.52 -30.56
CA GLN A 157 39.20 9.53 -30.66
C GLN A 157 39.75 8.45 -31.60
N SER A 158 39.01 7.37 -31.89
CA SER A 158 39.50 6.28 -32.75
C SER A 158 39.32 6.55 -34.26
N LEU A 159 38.51 7.54 -34.63
CA LEU A 159 38.28 7.94 -36.03
C LEU A 159 39.19 9.08 -36.51
N GLN A 160 39.89 9.77 -35.59
CA GLN A 160 40.78 10.89 -35.95
C GLN A 160 42.22 10.45 -36.27
N TRP A 161 42.56 9.16 -36.06
CA TRP A 161 43.88 8.58 -36.35
C TRP A 161 43.97 7.73 -37.63
N ARG A 162 42.93 7.72 -38.49
CA ARG A 162 42.94 6.91 -39.74
C ARG A 162 42.86 7.74 -41.02
N CYS A 163 43.13 9.04 -40.96
CA CYS A 163 43.14 9.93 -42.15
C CYS A 163 44.37 10.85 -42.17
N GLY A 164 45.52 10.31 -41.76
CA GLY A 164 46.77 11.08 -41.69
C GLY A 164 48.00 10.19 -41.69
N GLU A 165 48.01 9.11 -42.48
CA GLU A 165 49.26 8.47 -42.90
C GLU A 165 49.01 7.58 -44.12
N SER A 166 49.63 8.01 -45.23
CA SER A 166 49.83 7.36 -46.53
C SER A 166 48.69 7.33 -47.53
#